data_AF-A0AAV0J0V7-F1
#
_entry.id   AF-A0AAV0J0V7-F1
#
_cell.length_a   1.000
_cell.length_b   1.000
_cell.length_c   1.000
_cell.angle_alpha   90.00
_cell.angle_beta   90.00
_cell.angle_gamma   90.00
#
_symmetry.space_group_name_H-M   'P 1'
#
loop_
_entity.id
_entity.type
_entity.pdbx_description
1 polymer ?
#
loop_
_entity_poly.entity_id
_entity_poly.type
_entity_poly.pdbx_seq_one_letter_code
_entity_poly.pdbx_strand_id
1 'polypeptide(L)'
;MVTTLCSESRAIMRYYAAKYKLQGTDLLGGTVEETGLVDQWLEVEAHNFNPHIYSLTIQIMFYPAVGTPTDEKAVAESEEKLGKVLDVYEQRLSESKYLAGDFFSLADLSHLPFTQYLVGPIGKEYMIRSRKHVSAWWDDISGRDSWKRVLELESKGWAGN
;
A
#
# COMPACT_ATOMS: atom_id res chain seq x y z
N MET A 1 18.87 -26.79 7.28
CA MET A 1 17.77 -25.80 7.21
C MET A 1 18.00 -25.03 5.92
N VAL A 2 17.17 -25.22 4.89
CA VAL A 2 17.36 -24.50 3.61
C VAL A 2 16.93 -23.06 3.83
N THR A 3 17.88 -22.13 3.76
CA THR A 3 17.58 -20.69 3.81
C THR A 3 17.03 -20.30 2.44
N THR A 4 15.72 -20.26 2.29
CA THR A 4 15.10 -19.68 1.08
C THR A 4 15.40 -18.19 1.07
N LEU A 5 16.31 -17.75 0.20
CA LEU A 5 16.51 -16.34 -0.10
C LEU A 5 15.32 -15.89 -0.97
N CYS A 6 14.40 -15.12 -0.38
CA CYS A 6 13.27 -14.54 -1.10
C CYS A 6 13.56 -13.04 -1.31
N SER A 7 13.63 -12.61 -2.57
CA SER A 7 13.61 -11.21 -2.98
C SER A 7 12.20 -10.85 -3.45
N GLU A 8 11.91 -9.55 -3.66
CA GLU A 8 10.57 -8.98 -3.85
C GLU A 8 9.73 -8.88 -2.57
N SER A 9 9.35 -7.65 -2.20
CA SER A 9 8.60 -7.38 -0.97
C SER A 9 7.30 -8.17 -0.90
N ARG A 10 6.54 -8.27 -2.00
CA ARG A 10 5.28 -9.04 -2.08
C ARG A 10 5.49 -10.54 -1.93
N ALA A 11 6.56 -11.09 -2.49
CA ALA A 11 6.88 -12.51 -2.32
C ALA A 11 7.29 -12.82 -0.87
N ILE A 12 8.08 -11.93 -0.26
CA ILE A 12 8.47 -12.02 1.16
C ILE A 12 7.24 -11.93 2.07
N MET A 13 6.31 -11.01 1.79
CA MET A 13 5.04 -10.89 2.52
C MET A 13 4.21 -12.18 2.44
N ARG A 14 4.02 -12.74 1.24
CA ARG A 14 3.32 -14.02 1.05
C ARG A 14 4.01 -15.16 1.80
N TYR A 15 5.34 -15.25 1.73
CA TYR A 15 6.11 -16.25 2.47
C TYR A 15 5.87 -16.18 3.97
N TYR A 16 5.96 -15.00 4.57
CA TYR A 16 5.76 -14.85 6.01
C TYR A 16 4.32 -15.09 6.44
N ALA A 17 3.33 -14.62 5.67
CA ALA A 17 1.93 -14.88 5.94
C ALA A 17 1.60 -16.39 5.88
N ALA A 18 2.17 -17.12 4.92
CA ALA A 18 1.98 -18.56 4.82
C ALA A 18 2.72 -19.32 5.93
N LYS A 19 3.98 -18.97 6.18
CA LYS A 19 4.83 -19.63 7.19
C LYS A 19 4.28 -19.50 8.61
N TYR A 20 3.70 -18.34 8.92
CA TYR A 20 3.19 -18.02 10.25
C TYR A 20 1.66 -17.93 10.27
N LYS A 21 0.96 -18.62 9.35
CA LYS A 21 -0.51 -18.56 9.22
C LYS A 21 -1.27 -18.81 10.53
N LEU A 22 -0.75 -19.68 11.40
CA LEU A 22 -1.35 -20.02 12.70
C LEU A 22 -0.97 -19.06 13.83
N GLN A 23 -0.26 -17.98 13.55
CA GLN A 23 0.22 -17.00 14.55
C GLN A 23 -0.23 -15.59 14.18
N GLY A 24 -1.08 -15.00 15.01
CA GLY A 24 -1.56 -13.63 14.81
C GLY A 24 -2.75 -13.55 13.85
N THR A 25 -2.83 -12.45 13.10
CA THR A 25 -3.90 -12.21 12.12
C THR A 25 -3.63 -13.02 10.85
N ASP A 26 -4.62 -13.78 10.37
CA ASP A 26 -4.55 -14.42 9.06
C ASP A 26 -4.65 -13.36 7.96
N LEU A 27 -3.61 -13.23 7.15
CA LEU A 27 -3.51 -12.22 6.08
C LEU A 27 -3.78 -12.79 4.69
N LEU A 28 -3.99 -14.11 4.57
CA LEU A 28 -4.25 -14.80 3.31
C LEU A 28 -5.72 -15.17 3.14
N GLY A 29 -6.47 -15.24 4.24
CA GLY A 29 -7.84 -15.73 4.24
C GLY A 29 -7.92 -17.19 4.68
N GLY A 30 -9.09 -17.56 5.19
CA GLY A 30 -9.41 -18.87 5.72
C GLY A 30 -9.69 -19.92 4.63
N THR A 31 -10.18 -19.49 3.45
CA THR A 31 -10.47 -20.38 2.32
C THR A 31 -9.61 -20.12 1.09
N VAL A 32 -9.67 -21.04 0.12
CA VAL A 32 -8.96 -20.90 -1.17
C VAL A 32 -9.55 -19.74 -1.99
N GLU A 33 -10.87 -19.55 -1.91
CA GLU A 33 -11.57 -18.45 -2.56
C GLU A 33 -11.12 -17.10 -1.99
N GLU A 34 -11.03 -16.98 -0.67
CA GLU A 34 -10.51 -15.77 0.00
C GLU A 34 -9.05 -15.52 -0.37
N THR A 35 -8.23 -16.57 -0.39
CA THR A 35 -6.82 -16.47 -0.85
C THR A 35 -6.73 -15.97 -2.28
N GLY A 36 -7.60 -16.48 -3.17
CA GLY A 36 -7.67 -16.02 -4.56
C GLY A 36 -8.01 -14.54 -4.68
N LEU A 37 -8.92 -14.02 -3.83
CA LEU A 37 -9.26 -12.60 -3.79
C LEU A 37 -8.10 -11.75 -3.24
N VAL A 38 -7.40 -12.23 -2.21
CA VAL A 38 -6.20 -11.55 -1.69
C VAL A 38 -5.13 -11.44 -2.78
N ASP A 39 -4.86 -12.54 -3.49
CA ASP A 39 -3.88 -12.53 -4.57
C ASP A 39 -4.32 -11.63 -5.73
N GLN A 40 -5.59 -11.65 -6.11
CA GLN A 40 -6.12 -10.74 -7.13
C GLN A 40 -5.82 -9.27 -6.78
N TRP A 41 -6.13 -8.84 -5.56
CA TRP A 41 -5.94 -7.45 -5.16
C TRP A 41 -4.47 -7.08 -4.91
N LEU A 42 -3.61 -8.03 -4.54
CA LEU A 42 -2.16 -7.84 -4.57
C LEU A 42 -1.64 -7.58 -5.99
N GLU A 43 -2.15 -8.30 -6.98
CA GLU A 43 -1.78 -8.06 -8.38
C GLU A 43 -2.35 -6.74 -8.90
N VAL A 44 -3.56 -6.35 -8.47
CA VAL A 44 -4.12 -5.02 -8.77
C VAL A 44 -3.24 -3.92 -8.18
N GLU A 45 -2.80 -4.05 -6.93
CA GLU A 45 -1.87 -3.11 -6.31
C GLU A 45 -0.57 -3.03 -7.12
N ALA A 46 0.07 -4.17 -7.40
CA ALA A 46 1.35 -4.24 -8.09
C ALA A 46 1.32 -3.61 -9.49
N HIS A 47 0.22 -3.79 -10.24
CA HIS A 47 0.16 -3.43 -11.66
C HIS A 47 -0.61 -2.15 -11.96
N ASN A 48 -1.52 -1.71 -11.08
CA ASN A 48 -2.39 -0.56 -11.34
C ASN A 48 -2.18 0.56 -10.33
N PHE A 49 -1.94 0.25 -9.06
CA PHE A 49 -1.71 1.27 -8.04
C PHE A 49 -0.23 1.68 -7.97
N ASN A 50 0.65 0.69 -7.81
CA ASN A 50 2.07 0.87 -7.52
C ASN A 50 2.81 1.70 -8.58
N PRO A 51 2.64 1.47 -9.90
CA PRO A 51 3.41 2.21 -10.90
C PRO A 51 3.17 3.72 -10.84
N HIS A 52 1.93 4.13 -10.55
CA HIS A 52 1.55 5.55 -10.52
C HIS A 52 1.99 6.23 -9.23
N ILE A 53 1.77 5.58 -8.07
CA ILE A 53 2.21 6.15 -6.80
C ILE A 53 3.74 6.12 -6.65
N TYR A 54 4.42 5.13 -7.22
CA TYR A 54 5.87 5.07 -7.29
C TYR A 54 6.43 6.22 -8.13
N SER A 55 5.83 6.48 -9.30
CA SER A 55 6.18 7.65 -10.13
C SER A 55 6.07 8.95 -9.35
N LEU A 56 4.95 9.18 -8.64
CA LEU A 56 4.77 10.36 -7.78
C LEU A 56 5.85 10.44 -6.69
N THR A 57 6.16 9.31 -6.05
CA THR A 57 7.17 9.23 -5.00
C THR A 57 8.56 9.62 -5.54
N ILE A 58 8.96 9.06 -6.68
CA ILE A 58 10.24 9.38 -7.31
C ILE A 58 10.30 10.86 -7.72
N GLN A 59 9.27 11.35 -8.41
CA GLN A 59 9.23 12.71 -8.95
C GLN A 59 9.19 13.80 -7.88
N ILE A 60 8.43 13.58 -6.80
CA ILE A 60 8.15 14.61 -5.78
C ILE A 60 9.10 14.52 -4.60
N MET A 61 9.51 13.32 -4.19
CA MET A 61 10.39 13.15 -3.02
C MET A 61 11.86 12.95 -3.42
N PHE A 62 12.13 11.96 -4.28
CA PHE A 62 13.52 11.50 -4.47
C PHE A 62 14.31 12.34 -5.47
N TYR A 63 13.71 12.72 -6.60
CA TYR A 63 14.40 13.54 -7.62
C TYR A 63 14.89 14.88 -7.05
N PRO A 64 14.03 15.70 -6.40
CA PRO A 64 14.49 16.93 -5.77
C PRO A 64 15.58 16.70 -4.72
N ALA A 65 15.49 15.62 -3.94
CA ALA A 65 16.47 15.30 -2.90
C ALA A 65 17.87 14.97 -3.46
N VAL A 66 17.98 14.54 -4.72
CA VAL A 66 19.26 14.28 -5.41
C VAL A 66 19.63 15.37 -6.42
N GLY A 67 18.92 16.51 -6.41
CA GLY A 67 19.18 17.65 -7.30
C GLY A 67 18.66 17.48 -8.74
N THR A 68 17.83 16.46 -8.98
CA THR A 68 17.14 16.27 -10.27
C THR A 68 15.79 17.02 -10.24
N PRO A 69 15.48 17.84 -11.25
CA PRO A 69 14.20 18.54 -11.29
C PRO A 69 13.02 17.58 -11.48
N THR A 70 11.89 17.91 -10.85
CA THR A 70 10.61 17.22 -11.03
C THR A 70 10.08 17.41 -12.45
N ASP A 71 9.62 16.33 -13.08
CA ASP A 71 8.84 16.40 -14.31
C ASP A 71 7.35 16.57 -13.97
N GLU A 72 6.88 17.81 -14.04
CA GLU A 72 5.49 18.17 -13.75
C GLU A 72 4.47 17.46 -14.67
N LYS A 73 4.86 17.14 -15.91
CA LYS A 73 3.98 16.39 -16.81
C LYS A 73 3.83 14.95 -16.33
N ALA A 74 4.93 14.31 -15.94
CA ALA A 74 4.90 12.97 -15.37
C ALA A 74 4.10 12.91 -14.06
N VAL A 75 4.21 13.95 -13.21
CA VAL A 75 3.40 14.09 -12.00
C VAL A 75 1.91 14.16 -12.35
N ALA A 76 1.51 15.07 -13.24
CA ALA A 76 0.11 15.23 -13.63
C ALA A 76 -0.49 13.95 -14.23
N GLU A 77 0.24 13.28 -15.13
CA GLU A 77 -0.20 12.00 -15.71
C GLU A 77 -0.32 10.88 -14.67
N SER A 78 0.60 10.82 -13.71
CA SER A 78 0.59 9.80 -12.66
C SER A 78 -0.55 10.04 -11.68
N GLU A 79 -0.81 11.30 -11.34
CA GLU A 79 -1.93 11.69 -10.49
C GLU A 79 -3.27 11.36 -11.13
N GLU A 80 -3.46 11.68 -12.43
CA GLU A 80 -4.68 11.36 -13.16
C GLU A 80 -4.95 9.84 -13.18
N LYS A 81 -3.91 9.05 -13.49
CA LYS A 81 -4.03 7.59 -13.56
C LYS A 81 -4.28 6.98 -12.19
N LEU A 82 -3.57 7.44 -11.14
CA LEU A 82 -3.81 7.01 -9.77
C LEU A 82 -5.22 7.37 -9.31
N GLY A 83 -5.72 8.55 -9.67
CA GLY A 83 -7.10 8.96 -9.39
C GLY A 83 -8.13 7.98 -9.94
N LYS A 84 -7.98 7.56 -11.22
CA LYS A 84 -8.89 6.56 -11.83
C LYS A 84 -8.84 5.21 -11.11
N VAL A 85 -7.66 4.79 -10.66
CA VAL A 85 -7.52 3.55 -9.87
C VAL A 85 -8.22 3.70 -8.53
N LEU A 86 -8.04 4.83 -7.85
CA LEU A 86 -8.72 5.12 -6.59
C LEU A 86 -10.25 5.21 -6.74
N ASP A 87 -10.78 5.59 -7.91
CA ASP A 87 -12.22 5.55 -8.18
C ASP A 87 -12.76 4.12 -8.24
N VAL A 88 -12.00 3.18 -8.81
CA VAL A 88 -12.33 1.74 -8.75
C VAL A 88 -12.29 1.23 -7.32
N TYR A 89 -11.34 1.72 -6.51
CA TYR A 89 -11.22 1.35 -5.11
C TYR A 89 -12.39 1.90 -4.29
N GLU A 90 -12.83 3.13 -4.57
CA GLU A 90 -14.01 3.72 -3.94
C GLU A 90 -15.26 2.88 -4.20
N GLN A 91 -15.47 2.43 -5.45
CA GLN A 91 -16.57 1.51 -5.75
C GLN A 91 -16.41 0.18 -5.00
N ARG A 92 -15.22 -0.43 -5.04
CA ARG A 92 -14.98 -1.70 -4.35
C ARG A 92 -15.24 -1.60 -2.84
N LEU A 93 -14.75 -0.55 -2.20
CA LEU A 93 -14.86 -0.32 -0.77
C LEU A 93 -16.25 0.20 -0.35
N SER A 94 -17.11 0.53 -1.32
CA SER A 94 -18.53 0.74 -1.06
C SER A 94 -19.30 -0.57 -0.86
N GLU A 95 -18.79 -1.67 -1.41
CA GLU A 95 -19.42 -2.99 -1.38
C GLU A 95 -18.77 -3.94 -0.36
N SER A 96 -17.53 -3.68 0.05
CA SER A 96 -16.78 -4.53 0.96
C SER A 96 -15.90 -3.70 1.90
N LYS A 97 -15.65 -4.22 3.12
CA LYS A 97 -14.89 -3.47 4.13
C LYS A 97 -13.41 -3.29 3.75
N TYR A 98 -12.80 -4.31 3.16
CA TYR A 98 -11.42 -4.33 2.70
C TYR A 98 -11.37 -4.75 1.23
N LEU A 99 -10.19 -4.64 0.59
CA LEU A 99 -10.07 -4.92 -0.83
C LEU A 99 -10.44 -6.36 -1.16
N ALA A 100 -9.97 -7.33 -0.37
CA ALA A 100 -10.20 -8.75 -0.61
C ALA A 100 -11.49 -9.31 0.01
N GLY A 101 -12.27 -8.51 0.76
CA GLY A 101 -13.45 -8.99 1.48
C GLY A 101 -13.63 -8.28 2.81
N ASP A 102 -14.17 -8.99 3.81
CA ASP A 102 -14.51 -8.40 5.11
C ASP A 102 -13.40 -8.56 6.17
N PHE A 103 -12.20 -8.98 5.76
CA PHE A 103 -11.02 -9.12 6.61
C PHE A 103 -9.81 -8.35 6.06
N PHE A 104 -8.99 -7.82 6.97
CA PHE A 104 -7.73 -7.17 6.63
C PHE A 104 -6.72 -8.21 6.13
N SER A 105 -6.12 -7.96 4.96
CA SER A 105 -5.29 -8.95 4.27
C SER A 105 -3.97 -8.36 3.76
N LEU A 106 -3.15 -9.20 3.12
CA LEU A 106 -1.96 -8.72 2.40
C LEU A 106 -2.29 -7.71 1.30
N ALA A 107 -3.47 -7.80 0.68
CA ALA A 107 -3.89 -6.83 -0.32
C ALA A 107 -3.94 -5.43 0.27
N ASP A 108 -4.55 -5.25 1.44
CA ASP A 108 -4.62 -3.96 2.12
C ASP A 108 -3.25 -3.52 2.66
N LEU A 109 -2.53 -4.44 3.30
CA LEU A 109 -1.22 -4.18 3.90
C LEU A 109 -0.20 -3.68 2.86
N SER A 110 -0.25 -4.19 1.64
CA SER A 110 0.67 -3.79 0.56
C SER A 110 0.58 -2.31 0.16
N HIS A 111 -0.54 -1.64 0.47
CA HIS A 111 -0.75 -0.22 0.15
C HIS A 111 -0.14 0.74 1.17
N LEU A 112 0.15 0.27 2.39
CA LEU A 112 0.55 1.14 3.51
C LEU A 112 1.78 2.02 3.22
N PRO A 113 2.91 1.49 2.69
CA PRO A 113 4.15 2.28 2.60
C PRO A 113 4.03 3.49 1.66
N PHE A 114 3.54 3.26 0.43
CA PHE A 114 3.45 4.34 -0.56
C PHE A 114 2.28 5.28 -0.28
N THR A 115 1.18 4.79 0.28
CA THR A 115 0.07 5.66 0.66
C THR A 115 0.45 6.56 1.83
N GLN A 116 1.28 6.07 2.77
CA GLN A 116 1.85 6.89 3.84
C GLN A 116 2.68 8.07 3.29
N TYR A 117 3.46 7.84 2.22
CA TYR A 117 4.16 8.91 1.53
C TYR A 117 3.20 9.88 0.84
N LEU A 118 2.17 9.36 0.15
CA LEU A 118 1.16 10.14 -0.55
C LEU A 118 0.45 11.15 0.37
N VAL A 119 0.00 10.68 1.54
CA VAL A 119 -0.73 11.51 2.52
C VAL A 119 0.19 12.36 3.41
N GLY A 120 1.50 12.14 3.36
CA GLY A 120 2.49 12.87 4.14
C GLY A 120 3.46 13.65 3.25
N PRO A 121 4.72 13.21 3.09
CA PRO A 121 5.75 13.94 2.34
C PRO A 121 5.40 14.36 0.91
N ILE A 122 4.58 13.61 0.18
CA ILE A 122 4.15 13.97 -1.19
C ILE A 122 3.09 15.08 -1.18
N GLY A 123 2.36 15.25 -0.07
CA GLY A 123 1.38 16.32 0.09
C GLY A 123 0.11 16.18 -0.77
N LYS A 124 -0.23 14.96 -1.22
CA LYS A 124 -1.41 14.68 -2.06
C LYS A 124 -2.50 13.92 -1.32
N GLU A 125 -2.65 14.20 -0.03
CA GLU A 125 -3.65 13.56 0.85
C GLU A 125 -5.09 13.67 0.31
N TYR A 126 -5.44 14.74 -0.41
CA TYR A 126 -6.76 14.92 -1.00
C TYR A 126 -7.18 13.77 -1.93
N MET A 127 -6.23 13.04 -2.53
CA MET A 127 -6.53 11.88 -3.37
C MET A 127 -7.19 10.75 -2.56
N ILE A 128 -6.85 10.63 -1.28
CA ILE A 128 -7.48 9.67 -0.36
C ILE A 128 -8.73 10.30 0.26
N ARG A 129 -8.63 11.54 0.76
CA ARG A 129 -9.70 12.19 1.54
C ARG A 129 -10.93 12.61 0.74
N SER A 130 -10.80 12.79 -0.57
CA SER A 130 -11.95 13.12 -1.45
C SER A 130 -12.88 11.94 -1.73
N ARG A 131 -12.48 10.72 -1.35
CA ARG A 131 -13.20 9.47 -1.59
C ARG A 131 -13.62 8.88 -0.25
N LYS A 132 -14.93 8.73 -0.02
CA LYS A 132 -15.49 8.44 1.30
C LYS A 132 -15.03 7.07 1.81
N HIS A 133 -15.17 6.04 0.98
CA HIS A 133 -14.87 4.67 1.35
C HIS A 133 -13.35 4.43 1.39
N VAL A 134 -12.59 4.98 0.43
CA VAL A 134 -11.13 4.96 0.44
C VAL A 134 -10.56 5.68 1.66
N SER A 135 -11.10 6.85 2.04
CA SER A 135 -10.66 7.57 3.24
C SER A 135 -10.89 6.74 4.50
N ALA A 136 -12.09 6.15 4.66
CA ALA A 136 -12.40 5.31 5.81
C ALA A 136 -11.52 4.05 5.88
N TRP A 137 -11.30 3.42 4.73
CA TRP A 137 -10.37 2.28 4.61
C TRP A 137 -8.95 2.67 5.00
N TRP A 138 -8.45 3.81 4.51
CA TRP A 138 -7.13 4.32 4.88
C TRP A 138 -6.99 4.56 6.38
N ASP A 139 -7.98 5.20 7.00
CA ASP A 139 -7.97 5.45 8.46
C ASP A 139 -7.93 4.14 9.26
N ASP A 140 -8.65 3.10 8.82
CA ASP A 140 -8.62 1.77 9.45
C ASP A 140 -7.24 1.13 9.30
N ILE A 141 -6.74 0.97 8.06
CA ILE A 141 -5.51 0.21 7.82
C ILE A 141 -4.25 0.91 8.37
N SER A 142 -4.18 2.24 8.27
CA SER A 142 -3.06 3.03 8.81
C SER A 142 -3.16 3.22 10.32
N GLY A 143 -4.36 3.07 10.89
CA GLY A 143 -4.59 3.13 12.33
C GLY A 143 -4.12 1.90 13.11
N ARG A 144 -3.72 0.81 12.43
CA ARG A 144 -3.32 -0.45 13.06
C ARG A 144 -2.03 -0.29 13.87
N ASP A 145 -1.99 -0.90 15.06
CA ASP A 145 -0.81 -0.82 15.95
C ASP A 145 0.47 -1.35 15.29
N SER A 146 0.34 -2.38 14.45
CA SER A 146 1.47 -2.91 13.67
C SER A 146 2.04 -1.87 12.71
N TRP A 147 1.21 -1.04 12.08
CA TRP A 147 1.67 0.02 11.18
C TRP A 147 2.27 1.19 11.94
N LYS A 148 1.60 1.65 13.00
CA LYS A 148 2.14 2.68 13.91
C LYS A 148 3.52 2.29 14.42
N ARG A 149 3.72 1.02 14.76
CA ARG A 149 5.02 0.50 15.21
C ARG A 149 6.11 0.62 14.14
N VAL A 150 5.78 0.43 12.86
CA VAL A 150 6.71 0.64 11.75
C VAL A 150 7.11 2.12 11.65
N LEU A 151 6.15 3.04 11.73
CA LEU A 151 6.41 4.49 11.70
C LEU A 151 7.32 4.94 12.86
N GLU A 152 7.13 4.39 14.06
CA GLU A 152 8.02 4.65 15.20
C GLU A 152 9.46 4.14 14.98
N LEU A 153 9.63 3.02 14.27
CA LEU A 153 10.95 2.47 13.95
C LEU A 153 11.65 3.33 12.90
N GLU A 154 10.91 3.80 11.90
CA GLU A 154 11.40 4.71 10.87
C GLU A 154 11.86 6.04 11.48
N SER A 155 11.03 6.66 12.34
CA SER A 155 11.38 7.95 12.98
C SER A 155 12.66 7.86 13.83
N LYS A 156 12.91 6.70 14.44
CA LYS A 156 14.13 6.43 15.22
C LYS A 156 15.35 6.14 14.33
N GLY A 157 15.14 5.61 13.12
CA GLY A 157 16.20 5.33 12.16
C GLY A 157 16.73 6.58 11.46
N TRP A 158 15.86 7.55 11.14
CA TRP A 158 16.27 8.82 10.51
C TRP A 158 16.92 9.81 11.48
N ALA A 159 16.52 9.80 12.76
CA ALA A 159 17.12 10.64 13.81
C ALA A 159 18.51 10.14 14.29
N GLY A 160 19.07 9.12 13.64
CA GLY A 160 20.34 8.46 13.97
C GLY A 160 21.50 8.78 13.03
N ASN A 161 21.53 9.99 12.42
CA ASN A 161 22.68 10.56 11.70
C ASN A 161 22.91 12.01 12.12
#